data_AF-A0A119M7J7-F1
#
_entry.id   AF-A0A119M7J7-F1
#
_cell.length_a   1.000
_cell.length_b   1.000
_cell.length_c   1.000
_cell.angle_alpha   90.00
_cell.angle_beta   90.00
_cell.angle_gamma   90.00
#
_symmetry.space_group_name_H-M   'P 1'
#
loop_
_entity.id
_entity.type
_entity.pdbx_description
1 polymer ?
#
loop_
_entity_poly.entity_id
_entity_poly.type
_entity_poly.pdbx_seq_one_letter_code
_entity_poly.pdbx_strand_id
1 'polypeptide(L)' 'MIAITAMVRIEQIEAAINVWRERRPTPEAPTACPTLCAEARALADVYALMIYRKDAAIDASTLTTAQAAALQGAHVQLT' A
#
# COMPACT_ATOMS: atom_id res chain seq x y z
N MET A 1 6.08 16.66 -24.08
CA MET A 1 4.94 16.23 -23.25
C MET A 1 5.48 15.95 -21.86
N ILE A 2 5.31 16.87 -20.91
CA ILE A 2 5.82 16.71 -19.54
C ILE A 2 4.88 15.72 -18.86
N ALA A 3 5.37 14.54 -18.51
CA ALA A 3 4.66 13.65 -17.61
C ALA A 3 4.73 14.29 -16.22
N ILE A 4 3.62 14.85 -15.73
CA ILE A 4 3.50 15.14 -14.31
C ILE A 4 3.24 13.80 -13.64
N THR A 5 4.29 13.16 -13.14
CA THR A 5 4.12 11.97 -12.30
C THR A 5 3.66 12.37 -10.91
N ALA A 6 2.56 11.77 -10.45
CA ALA A 6 2.06 11.97 -9.10
C ALA A 6 3.02 11.29 -8.11
N MET A 7 3.36 11.99 -7.03
CA MET A 7 4.14 11.40 -5.92
C MET A 7 3.21 10.73 -4.92
N VAL A 8 3.59 9.55 -4.44
CA VAL A 8 2.91 8.81 -3.37
C VAL A 8 3.79 8.84 -2.13
N ARG A 9 3.29 9.42 -1.04
CA ARG A 9 4.01 9.47 0.24
C ARG A 9 3.87 8.16 1.02
N ILE A 10 4.86 7.89 1.87
CA ILE A 10 4.88 6.68 2.70
C ILE A 10 3.64 6.58 3.61
N GLU A 11 3.14 7.71 4.10
CA GLU A 11 1.94 7.75 4.94
C GLU A 11 0.68 7.35 4.15
N GLN A 12 0.65 7.57 2.83
CA GLN A 12 -0.49 7.16 1.99
C GLN A 12 -0.52 5.64 1.83
N ILE A 13 0.66 5.02 1.69
CA ILE A 13 0.79 3.56 1.65
C ILE A 13 0.39 2.97 3.01
N GLU A 14 0.86 3.54 4.12
CA GLU A 14 0.50 3.09 5.47
C GLU A 14 -1.01 3.17 5.72
N ALA A 15 -1.62 4.33 5.41
CA ALA A 15 -3.07 4.51 5.53
C ALA A 15 -3.84 3.50 4.66
N ALA A 16 -3.37 3.23 3.44
CA ALA A 16 -4.01 2.26 2.55
C ALA A 16 -3.93 0.83 3.10
N ILE A 17 -2.80 0.44 3.69
CA ILE A 17 -2.66 -0.86 4.37
C ILE A 17 -3.66 -0.97 5.53
N ASN A 18 -3.80 0.08 6.33
CA ASN A 18 -4.75 0.09 7.46
C ASN A 18 -6.20 -0.04 6.98
N VAL A 19 -6.60 0.68 5.92
CA VAL A 19 -7.93 0.54 5.30
C VAL A 19 -8.20 -0.91 4.87
N TRP A 20 -7.22 -1.58 4.26
CA TRP A 20 -7.39 -2.97 3.82
C TRP A 20 -7.46 -3.95 5.00
N ARG A 21 -6.69 -3.73 6.07
CA ARG A 21 -6.75 -4.53 7.29
C ARG A 21 -8.11 -4.42 7.99
N GLU A 22 -8.72 -3.24 7.97
CA GLU A 22 -10.08 -3.02 8.51
C GLU A 22 -11.15 -3.65 7.63
N ARG A 23 -11.06 -3.50 6.31
CA ARG A 23 -12.04 -4.05 5.35
C ARG A 23 -11.99 -5.57 5.23
N ARG A 24 -10.79 -6.15 5.32
CA ARG A 24 -10.55 -7.59 5.18
C ARG A 24 -9.60 -8.05 6.29
N PRO A 25 -10.12 -8.21 7.52
CA PRO A 25 -9.31 -8.61 8.65
C PRO A 25 -8.71 -9.99 8.41
N THR A 26 -7.55 -10.21 9.02
CA THR A 26 -6.87 -11.50 8.99
C THR A 26 -7.68 -12.54 9.78
N PRO A 27 -7.89 -13.76 9.25
CA PRO A 27 -8.62 -14.80 9.98
C PRO A 27 -7.90 -15.22 11.27
N GLU A 28 -8.62 -15.21 12.40
CA GLU A 28 -8.09 -15.61 13.73
C GLU A 28 -8.16 -17.12 13.97
N ALA A 29 -7.92 -17.96 12.95
CA ALA A 29 -7.94 -19.41 13.16
C ALA A 29 -6.72 -19.83 14.02
N PRO A 30 -6.90 -20.56 15.14
CA PRO A 30 -5.83 -20.88 16.09
C PRO A 30 -4.62 -21.61 15.50
N THR A 31 -4.81 -22.28 14.36
CA THR A 31 -3.80 -23.07 13.66
C THR A 31 -3.28 -22.40 12.38
N ALA A 32 -3.80 -21.23 12.01
CA ALA A 32 -3.38 -20.52 10.81
C ALA A 32 -2.39 -19.40 11.14
N CYS A 33 -1.36 -19.24 10.31
CA CYS A 33 -0.50 -18.06 10.38
C CYS A 33 -1.32 -16.84 9.90
N PRO A 34 -1.45 -15.78 10.71
CA PRO A 34 -2.19 -14.60 10.31
C PRO A 34 -1.56 -14.00 9.05
N THR A 35 -2.35 -13.93 7.97
CA THR A 35 -1.90 -13.43 6.68
C THR A 35 -2.74 -12.22 6.26
N LEU A 36 -2.08 -11.17 5.76
CA LEU A 36 -2.75 -10.00 5.14
C LEU A 36 -3.56 -10.41 3.90
N CYS A 37 -4.60 -9.62 3.58
CA CYS A 37 -5.29 -9.77 2.30
C CYS A 37 -4.36 -9.41 1.12
N ALA A 38 -4.76 -9.77 -0.10
CA ALA A 38 -3.93 -9.57 -1.29
C ALA A 38 -3.52 -8.11 -1.50
N GLU A 39 -4.45 -7.18 -1.29
CA GLU A 39 -4.24 -5.75 -1.47
C GLU A 39 -3.28 -5.18 -0.41
N ALA A 40 -3.48 -5.51 0.86
CA ALA A 40 -2.58 -5.10 1.94
C ALA A 40 -1.16 -5.69 1.75
N ARG A 41 -1.05 -6.93 1.28
CA ARG A 41 0.26 -7.55 0.99
C ARG A 41 0.97 -6.86 -0.17
N ALA A 42 0.27 -6.54 -1.25
CA ALA A 42 0.85 -5.83 -2.39
C ALA A 42 1.42 -4.46 -1.98
N LEU A 43 0.71 -3.74 -1.10
CA LEU A 43 1.16 -2.46 -0.56
C LEU A 43 2.29 -2.60 0.48
N ALA A 44 2.31 -3.71 1.24
CA ALA A 44 3.37 -3.98 2.20
C ALA A 44 4.74 -4.12 1.51
N ASP A 45 4.81 -4.66 0.29
CA ASP A 45 6.04 -4.73 -0.50
C ASP A 45 6.58 -3.32 -0.82
N VAL A 46 5.68 -2.39 -1.17
CA VAL A 46 6.04 -0.98 -1.43
C VAL A 46 6.52 -0.31 -0.14
N TYR A 47 5.76 -0.45 0.94
CA TYR A 47 6.06 0.13 2.25
C TYR A 47 7.43 -0.33 2.78
N ALA A 48 7.70 -1.64 2.69
CA ALA A 48 8.96 -2.22 3.12
C ALA A 48 10.14 -1.66 2.30
N LEU A 49 9.98 -1.52 0.98
CA LEU A 49 11.02 -0.96 0.12
C LEU A 49 11.28 0.52 0.41
N MET A 50 10.23 1.30 0.66
CA MET A 50 10.33 2.72 1.06
C MET A 50 11.09 2.86 2.38
N ILE A 51 10.76 2.04 3.39
CA ILE A 51 11.48 2.01 4.67
C ILE A 51 12.96 1.66 4.46
N TYR A 52 13.23 0.59 3.71
CA TYR A 52 14.59 0.12 3.46
C TYR A 52 15.46 1.18 2.79
N ARG A 53 14.89 1.91 1.82
CA ARG A 53 15.58 3.00 1.09
C ARG A 53 15.56 4.34 1.80
N LYS A 54 14.74 4.48 2.86
CA LYS A 54 14.43 5.75 3.55
C LYS A 54 13.75 6.77 2.61
N ASP A 55 12.94 6.28 1.68
CA ASP A 55 12.17 7.10 0.76
C ASP A 55 10.88 7.59 1.46
N ALA A 56 10.74 8.92 1.62
CA ALA A 56 9.50 9.51 2.16
C ALA A 56 8.37 9.54 1.11
N ALA A 57 8.72 9.53 -0.17
CA ALA A 57 7.77 9.47 -1.27
C ALA A 57 8.41 8.79 -2.49
N ILE A 58 7.56 8.15 -3.30
CA ILE A 58 7.95 7.52 -4.57
C ILE A 58 7.11 8.07 -5.72
N ASP A 59 7.63 7.96 -6.93
CA ASP A 59 6.86 8.23 -8.13
C ASP A 59 5.80 7.15 -8.34
N ALA A 60 4.53 7.53 -8.51
CA ALA A 60 3.40 6.61 -8.70
C ALA A 60 3.59 5.68 -9.91
N SER A 61 4.37 6.08 -10.92
CA SER A 61 4.68 5.25 -12.09
C SER A 61 5.55 4.04 -11.77
N THR A 62 6.20 4.00 -10.60
CA THR A 62 6.97 2.84 -10.12
C THR A 62 6.09 1.73 -9.55
N LEU A 63 4.81 2.02 -9.29
CA LEU A 63 3.88 1.03 -8.79
C LEU A 63 3.51 0.05 -9.90
N THR A 64 3.49 -1.24 -9.57
CA THR A 64 2.87 -2.25 -10.43
C THR A 64 1.36 -2.00 -10.54
N THR A 65 0.72 -2.56 -11.56
CA THR A 65 -0.74 -2.46 -11.74
C THR A 65 -1.52 -2.90 -10.50
N ALA A 66 -1.07 -3.98 -9.84
CA ALA A 66 -1.71 -4.48 -8.63
C ALA A 66 -1.56 -3.53 -7.44
N GLN A 67 -0.39 -2.92 -7.27
CA GLN A 67 -0.12 -1.94 -6.21
C GLN A 67 -0.90 -0.64 -6.44
N ALA A 68 -0.94 -0.14 -7.68
CA ALA A 68 -1.72 1.03 -8.05
C ALA A 68 -3.22 0.80 -7.81
N ALA A 69 -3.75 -0.36 -8.21
CA ALA A 69 -5.14 -0.72 -7.98
C ALA A 69 -5.46 -0.86 -6.48
N ALA A 70 -4.57 -1.48 -5.70
CA ALA A 70 -4.73 -1.61 -4.24
C ALA A 70 -4.73 -0.24 -3.55
N LEU A 71 -3.83 0.66 -3.96
CA LEU A 71 -3.76 2.03 -3.42
C LEU A 71 -5.00 2.84 -3.79
N GLN A 72 -5.42 2.79 -5.05
CA GLN A 72 -6.62 3.50 -5.53
C GLN A 72 -7.89 2.98 -4.83
N GLY A 73 -8.03 1.66 -4.69
CA GLY A 73 -9.18 1.04 -4.03
C GLY A 73 -9.29 1.36 -2.54
N ALA A 74 -8.19 1.75 -1.89
CA ALA A 74 -8.22 2.22 -0.50
C ALA A 74 -8.85 3.62 -0.35
N HIS A 75 -8.87 4.45 -1.41
CA HIS A 75 -9.39 5.83 -1.41
C HIS A 75 -8.78 6.72 -0.32
N VAL A 76 -7.46 6.66 -0.16
CA VAL A 76 -6.74 7.47 0.83
C VAL A 76 -6.60 8.92 0.36
N GLN A 77 -7.07 9.86 1.16
CA GLN A 77 -6.74 11.28 1.07
C GLN A 77 -5.99 11.68 2.35
N LEU A 78 -4.74 12.11 2.20
CA LEU A 78 -4.03 12.78 3.28
C LEU A 78 -4.16 14.28 3.05
N THR A 79 -4.64 14.97 4.08
CA THR A 79 -4.72 16.44 4.10
C THR A 79 -3.34 17.07 4.21
#